data_AF-A0A954J9V8-F1
#
_entry.id   AF-A0A954J9V8-F1
#
_cell.length_a   1.000
_cell.length_b   1.000
_cell.length_c   1.000
_cell.angle_alpha   90.00
_cell.angle_beta   90.00
_cell.angle_gamma   90.00
#
_symmetry.space_group_name_H-M   'P 1'
#
loop_
_entity.id
_entity.type
_entity.pdbx_description
1 polymer ?
#
loop_
_entity_poly.entity_id
_entity_poly.type
_entity_poly.pdbx_seq_one_letter_code
_entity_poly.pdbx_strand_id
1 'polypeptide(L)' 'LAPLRPGAPTGIVSFKHPRSAEIHARLDLENIHVMHHAGRIRVAVHGYNTREDVEGLLDVIGEAAMLT' A
#
# COMPACT_ATOMS: atom_id res chain seq x y z
N LEU A 1 -5.80 3.34 -15.10
CA LEU A 1 -4.37 3.22 -14.74
C LEU A 1 -3.58 3.29 -16.04
N ALA A 2 -2.53 4.11 -16.11
CA ALA A 2 -1.64 4.07 -17.26
C ALA A 2 -0.90 2.71 -17.30
N PRO A 3 -0.53 2.19 -18.48
CA PRO A 3 0.25 0.96 -18.59
C PRO A 3 1.60 1.08 -17.86
N LEU A 4 2.08 -0.03 -17.26
CA LEU A 4 3.43 -0.09 -16.69
C LEU A 4 4.46 0.18 -17.80
N ARG A 5 5.40 1.08 -17.51
CA ARG A 5 6.57 1.35 -18.37
C ARG A 5 7.83 0.84 -17.66
N PRO A 6 8.45 -0.27 -18.11
CA PRO A 6 9.58 -0.88 -17.42
C PRO A 6 10.78 0.07 -17.20
N GLY A 7 11.05 0.98 -18.14
CA GLY A 7 12.12 1.98 -18.02
C GLY A 7 11.74 3.29 -17.34
N ALA A 8 10.50 3.42 -16.86
CA ALA A 8 9.99 4.61 -16.19
C ALA A 8 9.02 4.22 -15.05
N PRO A 9 9.51 3.48 -14.03
CA PRO A 9 8.68 3.12 -12.90
C PRO A 9 8.24 4.39 -12.17
N THR A 10 6.95 4.46 -11.84
CA THR A 10 6.44 5.48 -10.91
C THR A 10 6.57 4.97 -9.50
N GLY A 11 6.77 5.86 -8.51
CA GLY A 11 6.72 5.51 -7.09
C GLY A 11 5.33 5.10 -6.57
N ILE A 12 4.34 4.88 -7.44
CA ILE A 12 2.97 4.56 -7.05
C ILE A 12 2.65 3.11 -7.40
N VAL A 13 2.19 2.35 -6.40
CA VAL A 13 1.68 0.99 -6.56
C VAL A 13 0.21 0.97 -6.18
N SER A 14 -0.60 0.21 -6.91
CA SER A 14 -2.04 0.10 -6.63
C SER A 14 -2.54 -1.31 -6.86
N PHE A 15 -3.22 -1.88 -5.87
CA PHE A 15 -3.73 -3.25 -5.92
C PHE A 15 -5.15 -3.33 -5.37
N LYS A 16 -5.89 -4.36 -5.79
CA LYS A 16 -7.19 -4.71 -5.21
C LYS A 16 -7.00 -5.86 -4.25
N HIS A 17 -7.79 -5.90 -3.18
CA HIS A 17 -7.83 -7.03 -2.26
C HIS A 17 -9.26 -7.20 -1.70
N PRO A 18 -9.77 -8.44 -1.56
CA PRO A 18 -11.09 -8.67 -0.95
C PRO A 18 -11.21 -8.05 0.44
N ARG A 19 -10.11 -8.07 1.21
CA ARG A 19 -10.00 -7.50 2.56
C ARG A 19 -9.41 -6.09 2.59
N SER A 20 -9.51 -5.34 1.49
CA SER A 20 -8.85 -4.02 1.38
C SER A 20 -9.29 -3.02 2.46
N ALA A 21 -10.54 -3.10 2.94
CA ALA A 21 -11.02 -2.24 4.03
C ALA A 21 -10.32 -2.57 5.37
N GLU A 22 -10.13 -3.85 5.69
CA GLU A 22 -9.41 -4.27 6.90
C GLU A 22 -7.94 -3.91 6.83
N ILE A 23 -7.29 -4.16 5.69
CA ILE A 23 -5.89 -3.77 5.47
C ILE A 23 -5.74 -2.25 5.64
N HIS A 24 -6.63 -1.47 5.03
CA HIS A 24 -6.59 0.00 5.15
C HIS A 24 -6.80 0.45 6.59
N ALA A 25 -7.74 -0.14 7.33
CA ALA A 25 -7.95 0.18 8.75
C ALA A 25 -6.73 -0.18 9.62
N ARG A 26 -6.05 -1.30 9.35
CA ARG A 26 -4.81 -1.68 10.05
C ARG A 26 -3.67 -0.70 9.75
N LEU A 27 -3.53 -0.29 8.50
CA LEU A 27 -2.55 0.72 8.11
C LEU A 27 -2.80 2.06 8.81
N ASP A 28 -4.06 2.51 8.89
CA ASP A 28 -4.43 3.74 9.59
C ASP A 28 -4.12 3.67 11.10
N LEU A 29 -4.34 2.51 11.74
CA LEU A 29 -3.99 2.31 13.16
C LEU A 29 -2.48 2.42 13.43
N GLU A 30 -1.65 2.00 12.48
CA GLU A 30 -0.19 2.08 12.56
C GLU A 30 0.37 3.43 12.06
N ASN A 31 -0.50 4.43 11.85
CA ASN A 31 -0.17 5.75 11.29
C ASN A 31 0.41 5.72 9.87
N ILE A 32 0.03 4.71 9.06
CA ILE A 32 0.45 4.56 7.67
C ILE A 32 -0.72 4.97 6.75
N HIS A 33 -0.73 6.22 6.33
CA HIS A 33 -1.82 6.76 5.54
C HIS A 33 -1.66 6.48 4.04
N VAL A 34 -2.60 5.72 3.49
CA VAL A 34 -2.68 5.38 2.07
C VAL A 34 -4.06 5.70 1.52
N MET A 35 -4.19 5.80 0.20
CA MET A 35 -5.50 6.00 -0.41
C MET A 35 -6.23 4.66 -0.50
N HIS A 36 -7.48 4.60 0.00
CA HIS A 36 -8.41 3.49 -0.20
C HIS A 36 -9.69 3.94 -0.92
N HIS A 37 -10.04 3.27 -2.02
CA HIS A 37 -11.27 3.57 -2.76
C HIS A 37 -11.70 2.38 -3.61
N ALA A 38 -12.99 2.03 -3.58
CA ALA A 38 -13.59 0.97 -4.41
C ALA A 38 -12.80 -0.37 -4.39
N GLY A 39 -12.42 -0.82 -3.18
CA GLY A 39 -11.70 -2.07 -2.97
C GLY A 39 -10.22 -2.05 -3.37
N ARG A 40 -9.67 -0.85 -3.65
CA ARG A 40 -8.29 -0.63 -4.09
C ARG A 40 -7.51 0.13 -3.03
N ILE A 41 -6.30 -0.33 -2.77
CA ILE A 41 -5.29 0.39 -1.98
C ILE A 41 -4.28 0.98 -2.96
N ARG A 42 -3.91 2.24 -2.75
CA ARG A 42 -2.89 2.95 -3.53
C ARG A 42 -1.84 3.55 -2.60
N VAL A 43 -0.61 3.08 -2.78
CA VAL A 43 0.59 3.48 -2.05
C VAL A 43 1.42 4.39 -2.95
N ALA A 44 1.94 5.48 -2.41
CA ALA A 44 2.75 6.46 -3.13
C ALA A 44 4.10 6.66 -2.42
N VAL A 45 5.10 5.87 -2.79
CA VAL A 45 6.49 6.00 -2.33
C VAL A 45 7.16 7.18 -3.04
N HIS A 46 7.61 8.17 -2.27
CA HIS A 46 8.25 9.39 -2.77
C HIS A 46 9.58 9.65 -2.06
N GLY A 47 10.30 10.71 -2.45
CA GLY A 47 11.64 11.02 -1.94
C GLY A 47 11.73 11.35 -0.45
N TYR A 48 10.60 11.46 0.26
CA TYR A 48 10.56 11.63 1.70
C TYR A 48 10.35 10.31 2.47
N ASN A 49 10.09 9.20 1.78
CA ASN A 49 9.96 7.89 2.42
C ASN A 49 11.33 7.24 2.61
N THR A 50 11.52 6.58 3.74
CA THR A 50 12.72 5.81 4.05
C THR A 50 12.55 4.33 3.70
N ARG A 51 13.61 3.52 3.86
CA ARG A 51 13.50 2.06 3.73
C ARG A 51 12.61 1.50 4.84
N GLU A 52 12.78 2.03 6.05
CA GLU A 52 12.06 1.63 7.25
C GLU A 52 10.54 1.89 7.10
N ASP A 53 10.15 3.01 6.47
CA ASP A 53 8.74 3.27 6.14
C ASP A 53 8.17 2.20 5.19
N VAL A 54 8.95 1.76 4.21
CA VAL A 54 8.53 0.75 3.23
C VAL A 54 8.44 -0.63 3.88
N GLU A 55 9.40 -0.98 4.74
CA GLU A 55 9.39 -2.23 5.49
C GLU A 55 8.19 -2.30 6.44
N GLY A 56 7.94 -1.25 7.23
CA GLY A 56 6.77 -1.18 8.12
C GLY A 56 5.45 -1.27 7.36
N LEU A 57 5.33 -0.62 6.20
CA LEU A 57 4.18 -0.79 5.31
C LEU A 57 3.97 -2.25 4.89
N LEU A 58 5.04 -2.92 4.46
CA LEU A 58 4.97 -4.30 3.97
C LEU A 58 4.61 -5.28 5.08
N ASP A 59 5.16 -5.10 6.28
CA ASP A 59 4.84 -5.92 7.45
C ASP A 59 3.36 -5.83 7.81
N VAL A 60 2.81 -4.60 7.92
CA VAL A 60 1.39 -4.39 8.25
C VAL A 60 0.48 -4.97 7.15
N ILE A 61 0.83 -4.81 5.87
CA ILE A 61 0.07 -5.42 4.77
C ILE A 61 0.14 -6.95 4.86
N GLY A 62 1.32 -7.52 5.13
CA GLY A 62 1.52 -8.96 5.23
C GLY A 62 0.67 -9.58 6.34
N GLU A 63 0.73 -9.02 7.54
CA GLU A 63 -0.08 -9.46 8.67
C GLU A 63 -1.58 -9.31 8.39
N ALA A 64 -1.99 -8.13 7.91
CA ALA A 64 -3.39 -7.83 7.64
C ALA A 64 -3.94 -8.65 6.47
N ALA A 65 -3.14 -9.09 5.51
CA ALA A 65 -3.59 -9.93 4.41
C ALA A 65 -3.65 -11.43 4.76
N MET A 66 -2.87 -11.88 5.76
CA MET A 66 -2.69 -13.29 6.11
C MET A 66 -3.61 -13.80 7.24
N LEU A 67 -4.30 -12.90 7.97
CA LEU A 67 -5.29 -13.31 8.97
C LEU A 67 -6.45 -14.11 8.33
N THR A 68 -6.46 -15.44 8.53
CA THR A 68 -7.57 -16.35 8.18
C THR A 68 -8.77 -16.18 9.10
#